data_AF-A0AAP0LJW1-F1
#
_entry.id   AF-A0AAP0LJW1-F1
#
_cell.length_a   1.000
_cell.length_b   1.000
_cell.length_c   1.000
_cell.angle_alpha   90.00
_cell.angle_beta   90.00
_cell.angle_gamma   90.00
#
_symmetry.space_group_name_H-M   'P 1'
#
loop_
_entity.id
_entity.type
_entity.pdbx_description
1 polymer ?
#
loop_
_entity_poly.entity_id
_entity_poly.type
_entity_poly.pdbx_seq_one_letter_code
_entity_poly.pdbx_strand_id
1 'polypeptide(L)' 'MEYRVELFNRLAQTCFNKCVDKRYKESELNMGENSCIDRCVSKYWQVNSMIGQLLSAGGRPPM' A
#
# COMPACT_ATOMS: atom_id res chain seq x y z
N MET A 1 -10.68 -13.44 10.53
CA MET A 1 -10.78 -11.97 10.35
C MET A 1 -9.46 -11.25 10.63
N GLU A 2 -8.58 -11.79 11.49
CA GLU A 2 -7.34 -11.14 11.94
C GLU A 2 -6.36 -10.75 10.83
N TYR A 3 -6.12 -11.62 9.83
CA TYR A 3 -5.20 -11.30 8.72
C TYR A 3 -5.62 -10.08 7.89
N ARG A 4 -6.94 -9.81 7.79
CA ARG A 4 -7.45 -8.65 7.03
C ARG A 4 -7.12 -7.34 7.75
N VAL A 5 -7.18 -7.36 9.08
CA VAL A 5 -6.83 -6.21 9.92
C VAL A 5 -5.34 -5.93 9.81
N GLU A 6 -4.49 -6.95 9.90
CA GLU A 6 -3.05 -6.80 9.74
C GLU A 6 -2.69 -6.24 8.35
N LEU A 7 -3.31 -6.76 7.30
CA LEU A 7 -3.12 -6.28 5.94
C LEU A 7 -3.51 -4.80 5.79
N PHE A 8 -4.65 -4.42 6.34
CA PHE A 8 -5.12 -3.03 6.30
C PHE A 8 -4.17 -2.09 7.06
N ASN A 9 -3.71 -2.50 8.24
CA ASN A 9 -2.74 -1.73 9.02
C ASN A 9 -1.42 -1.54 8.28
N ARG A 10 -0.89 -2.60 7.64
CA ARG A 10 0.34 -2.51 6.82
C ARG A 10 0.14 -1.60 5.60
N LEU A 11 -1.01 -1.69 4.94
CA LEU A 11 -1.36 -0.83 3.80
C LEU A 11 -1.42 0.64 4.22
N ALA A 12 -2.13 0.96 5.31
CA ALA A 12 -2.29 2.31 5.81
C ALA A 12 -0.92 2.92 6.18
N GLN A 13 -0.10 2.19 6.96
CA GLN A 13 1.25 2.65 7.33
C GLN A 13 2.16 2.83 6.12
N THR A 14 2.11 1.90 5.15
CA THR A 14 2.95 1.97 3.96
C THR A 14 2.60 3.19 3.10
N CYS A 15 1.32 3.46 2.87
CA CYS A 15 0.91 4.59 2.06
C CYS A 15 1.07 5.93 2.77
N PHE A 16 0.83 5.98 4.08
CA PHE A 16 1.11 7.17 4.87
C PHE A 16 2.61 7.54 4.80
N ASN A 17 3.50 6.58 5.04
CA ASN A 17 4.95 6.80 4.98
C ASN A 17 5.48 7.16 3.59
N LYS A 18 4.79 6.74 2.51
CA LYS A 18 5.19 7.03 1.13
C LYS A 18 4.69 8.38 0.63
N CYS A 19 3.53 8.82 1.10
CA CYS A 19 2.81 9.94 0.51
C CYS A 19 2.79 11.19 1.38
N VAL A 20 2.84 11.04 2.72
CA VAL A 20 2.75 12.18 3.65
C VAL A 20 4.15 12.62 4.07
N ASP A 21 4.43 13.92 3.94
CA ASP A 21 5.73 14.48 4.33
C ASP A 21 5.83 14.57 5.87
N LYS A 22 6.96 14.11 6.43
CA LYS A 22 7.26 14.15 7.87
C LYS A 22 7.40 15.57 8.43
N ARG A 23 7.48 16.58 7.56
CA ARG A 23 7.52 17.99 7.95
C ARG A 23 6.16 18.52 8.42
N TYR A 24 5.06 17.79 8.15
CA TYR A 24 3.70 18.08 8.61
C TYR A 24 3.35 19.58 8.60
N LYS A 25 3.41 20.19 7.41
CA LYS A 25 3.19 21.64 7.25
C LYS A 25 1.76 22.05 7.63
N GLU A 26 0.80 21.15 7.41
CA GLU A 26 -0.63 21.36 7.63
C GLU A 26 -1.23 20.10 8.26
N SER A 27 -2.33 20.25 9.00
CA SER A 27 -3.02 19.14 9.67
C SER A 27 -3.90 18.31 8.73
N GLU A 28 -4.24 18.87 7.56
CA GLU A 28 -5.06 18.21 6.55
C GLU A 28 -4.19 17.72 5.39
N LEU A 29 -4.64 16.63 4.76
CA LEU A 29 -3.99 16.11 3.57
C LEU A 29 -4.21 17.05 2.40
N ASN A 30 -3.12 17.49 1.78
CA ASN A 30 -3.21 18.28 0.57
C ASN A 30 -3.66 17.42 -0.62
N MET A 31 -4.10 18.05 -1.71
CA MET A 31 -4.59 17.35 -2.90
C MET A 31 -3.53 16.40 -3.50
N GLY A 32 -2.24 16.73 -3.37
CA GLY A 32 -1.12 15.90 -3.81
C GLY A 32 -0.96 14.64 -2.98
N GLU A 33 -1.07 14.75 -1.66
CA GLU A 33 -1.04 13.64 -0.70
C GLU A 33 -2.23 12.71 -0.90
N ASN A 34 -3.45 13.24 -1.04
CA ASN A 34 -4.64 12.44 -1.34
C ASN A 34 -4.47 11.66 -2.66
N SER A 35 -4.09 12.35 -3.73
CA SER A 35 -3.85 11.72 -5.04
C SER A 35 -2.70 10.71 -5.01
N CYS A 36 -1.71 10.89 -4.12
CA CYS A 36 -0.64 9.92 -3.90
C CYS A 36 -1.18 8.68 -3.17
N ILE A 37 -1.97 8.86 -2.12
CA ILE A 37 -2.54 7.77 -1.31
C ILE A 37 -3.40 6.87 -2.20
N ASP A 38 -4.28 7.41 -3.03
CA ASP A 38 -5.11 6.61 -3.96
C ASP A 38 -4.26 5.74 -4.89
N ARG A 39 -3.22 6.33 -5.50
CA ARG A 39 -2.25 5.61 -6.35
C ARG A 39 -1.46 4.58 -5.57
N CYS A 40 -1.08 4.88 -4.32
CA CYS A 40 -0.36 3.96 -3.46
C CYS A 40 -1.21 2.72 -3.13
N VAL A 41 -2.46 2.92 -2.73
CA VAL A 41 -3.39 1.83 -2.40
C VAL A 41 -3.61 0.93 -3.63
N SER A 42 -3.84 1.52 -4.81
CA SER A 42 -3.97 0.77 -6.06
C SER A 42 -2.74 -0.11 -6.35
N LYS A 43 -1.53 0.46 -6.25
CA LYS A 43 -0.27 -0.28 -6.44
C LYS A 43 -0.07 -1.37 -5.37
N TYR A 44 -0.41 -1.08 -4.12
CA TYR A 44 -0.26 -2.04 -3.01
C TYR A 44 -1.10 -3.29 -3.28
N TRP A 45 -2.36 -3.12 -3.68
CA TRP A 45 -3.24 -4.26 -4.01
C TRP A 45 -2.77 -5.03 -5.23
N GLN A 46 -2.29 -4.34 -6.27
CA GLN A 46 -1.72 -4.98 -7.45
C GLN A 46 -0.53 -5.88 -7.07
N VAL A 47 0.41 -5.36 -6.28
CA VAL A 47 1.58 -6.11 -5.80
C VAL A 47 1.18 -7.25 -4.88
N ASN A 48 0.26 -7.01 -3.93
CA ASN A 48 -0.23 -8.04 -3.03
C ASN A 48 -0.89 -9.21 -3.80
N SER A 49 -1.65 -8.90 -4.86
CA SER A 49 -2.25 -9.92 -5.73
C SER A 49 -1.19 -10.71 -6.50
N MET A 50 -0.19 -10.03 -7.09
CA MET A 50 0.92 -10.70 -7.78
C MET A 50 1.71 -11.62 -6.84
N ILE A 51 2.04 -11.17 -5.63
CA ILE A 51 2.71 -12.00 -4.62
C ILE A 51 1.84 -13.20 -4.25
N GLY A 52 0.53 -13.01 -4.05
CA GLY A 52 -0.40 -14.10 -3.77
C GLY A 52 -0.44 -15.16 -4.87
N GLN A 53 -0.39 -14.75 -6.14
CA GLN A 53 -0.31 -15.65 -7.29
C GLN A 53 1.03 -16.42 -7.32
N LEU A 54 2.16 -15.74 -7.11
CA LEU A 54 3.49 -16.37 -7.09
C LEU A 54 3.63 -17.40 -5.97
N LEU A 55 3.12 -17.09 -4.78
CA LEU A 55 3.11 -18.00 -3.64
C LEU A 55 2.21 -19.21 -3.88
N SER A 56 1.06 -19.01 -4.55
CA SER A 56 0.15 -20.10 -4.91
C SER A 56 0.69 -20.98 -6.04
N ALA A 57 1.45 -20.40 -6.98
CA ALA A 57 2.02 -21.08 -8.14
C ALA A 57 3.35 -21.83 -7.85
N GLY A 58 3.82 -21.89 -6.60
CA GLY A 58 5.02 -22.65 -6.25
C GLY A 58 6.35 -21.88 -6.41
N GLY A 59 6.33 -20.55 -6.36
CA GLY A 59 7.54 -19.76 -6.03
C GLY A 59 8.56 -19.55 -7.15
N ARG A 60 8.20 -19.67 -8.43
CA ARG A 60 9.04 -19.20 -9.54
C ARG A 60 8.40 -17.99 -10.24
N PRO A 61 9.03 -16.80 -10.20
CA PRO A 61 8.58 -15.70 -11.04
C PRO A 61 8.77 -16.07 -12.52
N PRO A 62 7.83 -15.70 -13.41
CA PRO A 62 8.11 -15.75 -14.84
C PRO A 62 9.25 -14.76 -15.12
N MET A 63 10.34 -15.28 -15.69
CA MET A 63 11.43 -14.46 -16.24
C MET A 63 10.93 -13.66 -17.44
#